data_AF-A0A0P7YYR3-F1
#
_entry.id   AF-A0A0P7YYR3-F1
#
_cell.length_a   1.000
_cell.length_b   1.000
_cell.length_c   1.000
_cell.angle_alpha   90.00
_cell.angle_beta   90.00
_cell.angle_gamma   90.00
#
_symmetry.space_group_name_H-M   'P 1'
#
loop_
_entity.id
_entity.type
_entity.pdbx_description
1 polymer ?
#
loop_
_entity_poly.entity_id
_entity_poly.type
_entity_poly.pdbx_seq_one_letter_code
_entity_poly.pdbx_strand_id
1 'polypeptide(L)'
;MLTHCFNRPKPSERQGDSNAISHYAALLEYFFLSISIPLPATALISSFVTPFVLPFEPSVGPIGLLQWLGAVIVSPVVEGSAIENPTIEANLRQFLLVLSVSLGVATLSRVFSILRNIPYTLLLLLVGLGLAVVDVRLVNLSPELILFIFLPPLLFEAAWNIQWSRLKSDIVPILLYAVLGVVICIAGLVFGLQQIAGASLATALLVGASLSATDPVSVTALFRELGVDKRLTTLMEGESLFNDGVAVVAFNLLLGIALGIEQFDASLTVARFGLFVGLGISLGGLIGFGISFLTQRFDIPLVEQSLTLVSAYGTYIVAEELGGSGVIAVVTTGMILGNFGSRIGMNPRTRLVVSEFWEFLAFFVNSIVFLLIGDQVRFQALIENANTIFIAIAIMITARAVSVFGLGAVSNFTTHGENISLPGQTVLWWGGLRGSVSVALALSVPESLAQREEVIAVVFGVMLFTLLVQGLTTQPLLSWLNLLGDQPTRQRHTQLIAHRVALNRVLDRLKELIERQEVDAEFARYQIALVEGQLDEIKEDLLKLQRSNPEVLEYAAEQVRDELLAIESDTYAEFIRAGQLKDELAPLLQDVLP
;
A
#
# COMPACT_ATOMS: atom_id res chain seq x y z
N MET A 1 3.58 -4.78 -54.76
CA MET A 1 4.93 -5.02 -55.33
C MET A 1 5.91 -4.38 -54.35
N LEU A 2 6.75 -5.03 -53.56
CA LEU A 2 7.14 -6.42 -53.26
C LEU A 2 7.82 -6.30 -51.86
N THR A 3 7.38 -7.03 -50.82
CA THR A 3 8.01 -8.26 -50.27
C THR A 3 9.46 -8.14 -49.78
N HIS A 4 9.71 -8.75 -48.60
CA HIS A 4 10.96 -8.94 -47.82
C HIS A 4 11.08 -7.98 -46.62
N CYS A 5 11.07 -8.38 -45.34
CA CYS A 5 11.55 -9.60 -44.71
C CYS A 5 10.70 -9.98 -43.48
N PHE A 6 9.91 -11.05 -43.59
CA PHE A 6 9.59 -11.91 -42.46
C PHE A 6 10.49 -13.14 -42.59
N ASN A 7 11.43 -13.32 -41.66
CA ASN A 7 12.06 -14.62 -41.45
C ASN A 7 12.32 -14.77 -39.94
N ARG A 8 11.49 -15.60 -39.29
CA ARG A 8 11.75 -16.10 -37.93
C ARG A 8 12.68 -17.31 -38.02
N PRO A 9 13.73 -17.45 -37.20
CA PRO A 9 14.37 -18.73 -37.01
C PRO A 9 13.59 -19.62 -36.02
N LYS A 10 13.62 -20.93 -36.26
CA LYS A 10 13.11 -21.99 -35.38
C LYS A 10 14.04 -22.20 -34.16
N PRO A 11 13.53 -22.82 -33.07
CA PRO A 11 14.21 -22.86 -31.78
C PRO A 11 15.12 -24.08 -31.68
N SER A 12 16.42 -23.85 -31.53
CA SER A 12 17.32 -24.81 -30.89
C SER A 12 18.52 -24.06 -30.33
N GLU A 13 18.85 -24.40 -29.08
CA GLU A 13 20.02 -24.00 -28.29
C GLU A 13 19.83 -22.81 -27.34
N ARG A 14 19.97 -23.16 -26.06
CA ARG A 14 19.98 -22.28 -24.89
C ARG A 14 21.14 -21.29 -25.01
N GLN A 15 20.86 -19.99 -25.10
CA GLN A 15 21.83 -18.93 -24.83
C GLN A 15 21.16 -17.62 -24.42
N GLY A 16 21.34 -17.27 -23.14
CA GLY A 16 21.56 -15.91 -22.62
C GLY A 16 20.47 -14.83 -22.79
N ASP A 17 19.91 -14.41 -21.65
CA ASP A 17 19.01 -13.27 -21.38
C ASP A 17 19.53 -11.86 -21.77
N SER A 18 20.36 -11.72 -22.80
CA SER A 18 20.94 -10.42 -23.20
C SER A 18 20.10 -9.66 -24.26
N ASN A 19 19.29 -10.37 -25.06
CA ASN A 19 18.56 -9.76 -26.18
C ASN A 19 17.24 -9.06 -25.79
N ALA A 20 16.69 -9.32 -24.60
CA ALA A 20 15.48 -8.63 -24.14
C ALA A 20 15.80 -7.17 -23.75
N ILE A 21 16.93 -6.95 -23.07
CA ILE A 21 17.35 -5.62 -22.56
C ILE A 21 17.67 -4.66 -23.71
N SER A 22 18.32 -5.13 -24.78
CA SER A 22 18.63 -4.31 -25.96
C SER A 22 17.37 -3.91 -26.74
N HIS A 23 16.33 -4.75 -26.75
CA HIS A 23 15.05 -4.45 -27.39
C HIS A 23 14.24 -3.38 -26.64
N TYR A 24 14.24 -3.40 -25.30
CA TYR A 24 13.58 -2.37 -24.50
C TYR A 24 14.32 -1.02 -24.53
N ALA A 25 15.65 -1.04 -24.58
CA ALA A 25 16.46 0.18 -24.74
C ALA A 25 16.20 0.85 -26.10
N ALA A 26 16.11 0.07 -27.18
CA ALA A 26 15.80 0.58 -28.52
C ALA A 26 14.37 1.14 -28.63
N LEU A 27 13.39 0.56 -27.92
CA LEU A 27 12.01 1.07 -27.85
C LEU A 27 11.92 2.39 -27.08
N LEU A 28 12.70 2.56 -26.01
CA LEU A 28 12.81 3.83 -25.28
C LEU A 28 13.48 4.92 -26.13
N GLU A 29 14.55 4.59 -26.85
CA GLU A 29 15.20 5.50 -27.81
C GLU A 29 14.21 5.98 -28.88
N TYR A 30 13.45 5.06 -29.48
CA TYR A 30 12.46 5.39 -30.51
C TYR A 30 11.31 6.23 -29.94
N PHE A 31 10.88 5.97 -28.70
CA PHE A 31 9.84 6.75 -28.01
C PHE A 31 10.27 8.21 -27.78
N PHE A 32 11.52 8.45 -27.36
CA PHE A 32 12.04 9.80 -27.12
C PHE A 32 12.36 10.57 -28.41
N LEU A 33 12.81 9.89 -29.48
CA LEU A 33 13.06 10.50 -30.79
C LEU A 33 11.79 10.88 -31.56
N SER A 34 10.63 10.32 -31.20
CA SER A 34 9.35 10.57 -31.87
C SER A 34 8.64 11.85 -31.42
N ILE A 35 9.08 12.47 -30.32
CA ILE A 35 8.45 13.66 -29.77
C ILE A 35 9.13 14.90 -30.36
N SER A 36 8.41 15.63 -31.21
CA SER A 36 8.89 16.92 -31.75
C SER A 36 8.88 17.98 -30.64
N ILE A 37 9.97 18.09 -29.89
CA ILE A 37 10.19 19.11 -28.85
C ILE A 37 11.24 20.12 -29.36
N PRO A 38 11.07 21.44 -29.13
CA PRO A 38 12.05 22.44 -29.55
C PRO A 38 13.47 22.19 -28.98
N LEU A 39 14.47 22.53 -29.79
CA LEU A 39 15.93 22.36 -29.61
C LEU A 39 16.56 22.62 -28.22
N PRO A 40 16.06 23.52 -27.34
CA PRO A 40 16.61 23.63 -25.98
C PRO A 40 16.29 22.41 -25.08
N ALA A 41 15.21 21.66 -25.34
CA ALA A 41 14.83 20.50 -24.53
C ALA A 41 15.66 19.25 -24.84
N THR A 42 16.17 19.11 -26.07
CA THR A 42 17.03 17.98 -26.46
C THR A 42 18.39 18.02 -25.76
N ALA A 43 18.91 19.20 -25.45
CA ALA A 43 20.14 19.35 -24.68
C ALA A 43 19.95 18.88 -23.22
N LEU A 44 18.84 19.29 -22.58
CA LEU A 44 18.45 18.88 -21.24
C LEU A 44 18.28 17.35 -21.16
N ILE A 45 17.53 16.75 -22.09
CA ILE A 45 17.33 15.30 -22.14
C ILE A 45 18.67 14.57 -22.38
N SER A 46 19.55 15.09 -23.23
CA SER A 46 20.86 14.46 -23.48
C SER A 46 21.78 14.44 -22.25
N SER A 47 21.74 15.47 -21.40
CA SER A 47 22.47 15.52 -20.13
C SER A 47 21.83 14.67 -19.01
N PHE A 48 20.54 14.38 -19.10
CA PHE A 48 19.81 13.51 -18.16
C PHE A 48 19.92 12.02 -18.53
N VAL A 49 20.06 11.70 -19.82
CA VAL A 49 20.07 10.30 -20.33
C VAL A 49 21.48 9.73 -20.45
N THR A 50 22.52 10.57 -20.62
CA THR A 50 23.91 10.11 -20.73
C THR A 50 24.43 9.26 -19.56
N PRO A 51 24.01 9.44 -18.29
CA PRO A 51 24.37 8.53 -17.20
C PRO A 51 23.66 7.17 -17.25
N PHE A 52 22.53 7.06 -17.96
CA PHE A 52 21.70 5.86 -18.06
C PHE A 52 22.01 4.98 -19.29
N VAL A 53 22.76 5.50 -20.27
CA VAL A 53 23.10 4.81 -21.54
C VAL A 53 24.52 4.23 -21.55
N LEU A 54 25.31 4.40 -20.50
CA LEU A 54 26.59 3.69 -20.40
C LEU A 54 26.34 2.20 -20.16
N PRO A 55 26.92 1.30 -20.99
CA PRO A 55 26.68 -0.13 -20.86
C PRO A 55 27.21 -0.60 -19.50
N PHE A 56 26.33 -1.23 -18.72
CA PHE A 56 26.69 -1.92 -17.50
C PHE A 56 27.59 -3.11 -17.86
N GLU A 57 28.90 -3.00 -17.65
CA GLU A 57 29.81 -4.13 -17.82
C GLU A 57 29.54 -5.17 -16.71
N PRO A 58 29.37 -6.48 -17.02
CA PRO A 58 28.89 -7.47 -16.04
C PRO A 58 29.90 -7.88 -14.97
N SER A 59 31.02 -7.17 -14.81
CA SER A 59 32.17 -7.58 -13.99
C SER A 59 32.36 -6.79 -12.69
N VAL A 60 31.50 -5.81 -12.38
CA VAL A 60 31.73 -4.94 -11.22
C VAL A 60 30.89 -5.38 -10.02
N GLY A 61 31.58 -5.83 -8.96
CA GLY A 61 30.99 -6.22 -7.69
C GLY A 61 30.34 -5.05 -6.92
N PRO A 62 29.92 -5.24 -5.66
CA PRO A 62 29.12 -4.28 -4.87
C PRO A 62 29.72 -2.86 -4.73
N ILE A 63 31.03 -2.70 -4.94
CA ILE A 63 31.73 -1.41 -4.97
C ILE A 63 31.36 -0.58 -6.21
N GLY A 64 31.10 -1.22 -7.36
CA GLY A 64 30.67 -0.56 -8.59
C GLY A 64 29.27 0.02 -8.50
N LEU A 65 28.38 -0.63 -7.74
CA LEU A 65 27.03 -0.13 -7.50
C LEU A 65 27.04 1.14 -6.62
N LEU A 66 27.94 1.19 -5.63
CA LEU A 66 28.20 2.38 -4.81
C LEU A 66 28.84 3.51 -5.63
N GLN A 67 29.73 3.19 -6.58
CA GLN A 67 30.30 4.18 -7.50
C GLN A 67 29.30 4.70 -8.52
N TRP A 68 28.41 3.85 -9.03
CA TRP A 68 27.33 4.24 -9.93
C TRP A 68 26.30 5.14 -9.23
N LEU A 69 25.86 4.76 -8.02
CA LEU A 69 25.04 5.62 -7.16
C LEU A 69 25.75 6.95 -6.86
N GLY A 70 27.04 6.91 -6.53
CA GLY A 70 27.85 8.10 -6.32
C GLY A 70 27.93 9.01 -7.55
N ALA A 71 28.07 8.45 -8.75
CA ALA A 71 28.15 9.23 -10.00
C ALA A 71 26.80 9.89 -10.37
N VAL A 72 25.68 9.22 -10.10
CA VAL A 72 24.32 9.77 -10.27
C VAL A 72 24.05 10.88 -9.25
N ILE A 73 24.55 10.74 -8.01
CA ILE A 73 24.36 11.72 -6.92
C ILE A 73 25.29 12.94 -7.08
N VAL A 74 26.50 12.79 -7.63
CA VAL A 74 27.58 13.81 -7.57
C VAL A 74 27.80 14.57 -8.88
N SER A 75 27.03 14.34 -9.95
CA SER A 75 27.25 15.05 -11.23
C SER A 75 26.98 16.57 -11.10
N PRO A 76 27.99 17.46 -11.27
CA PRO A 76 27.77 18.90 -11.30
C PRO A 76 27.50 19.28 -12.76
N VAL A 77 26.25 19.60 -13.10
CA VAL A 77 25.91 19.96 -14.48
C VAL A 77 25.23 21.32 -14.56
N VAL A 78 26.10 22.28 -14.94
CA VAL A 78 25.91 23.46 -15.80
C VAL A 78 25.04 24.60 -15.26
N GLU A 79 25.76 25.66 -14.84
CA GLU A 79 25.29 27.04 -14.85
C GLU A 79 24.84 27.42 -16.26
N GLY A 80 23.54 27.69 -16.44
CA GLY A 80 23.08 28.30 -17.68
C GLY A 80 21.61 28.07 -18.02
N SER A 81 20.70 28.68 -17.27
CA SER A 81 19.53 29.38 -17.83
C SER A 81 18.76 30.07 -16.71
N ALA A 82 18.63 31.39 -16.82
CA ALA A 82 17.90 32.23 -15.89
C ALA A 82 16.42 31.82 -15.79
N ILE A 83 16.04 31.27 -14.63
CA ILE A 83 14.67 31.27 -14.10
C ILE A 83 14.76 31.96 -12.73
N GLU A 84 13.96 33.00 -12.53
CA GLU A 84 13.99 33.98 -11.44
C GLU A 84 13.67 33.45 -10.02
N ASN A 85 13.87 32.17 -9.72
CA ASN A 85 13.84 31.68 -8.34
C ASN A 85 14.74 30.45 -8.18
N PRO A 86 16.00 30.61 -7.71
CA PRO A 86 16.93 29.49 -7.50
C PRO A 86 16.37 28.43 -6.51
N THR A 87 15.40 28.81 -5.68
CA THR A 87 14.72 27.94 -4.71
C THR A 87 13.73 26.98 -5.38
N ILE A 88 12.96 27.42 -6.38
CA ILE A 88 11.99 26.57 -7.08
C ILE A 88 12.72 25.53 -7.92
N GLU A 89 13.78 25.95 -8.61
CA GLU A 89 14.61 25.03 -9.39
C GLU A 89 15.31 24.01 -8.49
N ALA A 90 15.87 24.43 -7.35
CA ALA A 90 16.48 23.52 -6.38
C ALA A 90 15.48 22.49 -5.83
N ASN A 91 14.28 22.93 -5.41
CA ASN A 91 13.24 22.05 -4.91
C ASN A 91 12.76 21.06 -5.99
N LEU A 92 12.65 21.51 -7.25
CA LEU A 92 12.29 20.63 -8.37
C LEU A 92 13.38 19.58 -8.63
N ARG A 93 14.66 19.98 -8.60
CA ARG A 93 15.79 19.06 -8.74
C ARG A 93 15.80 18.01 -7.62
N GLN A 94 15.61 18.43 -6.37
CA GLN A 94 15.50 17.52 -5.22
C GLN A 94 14.32 16.55 -5.36
N PHE A 95 13.16 17.07 -5.75
CA PHE A 95 11.98 16.26 -5.99
C PHE A 95 12.23 15.20 -7.08
N LEU A 96 12.79 15.60 -8.23
CA LEU A 96 13.12 14.67 -9.32
C LEU A 96 14.16 13.62 -8.89
N LEU A 97 15.12 13.98 -8.04
CA LEU A 97 16.10 13.05 -7.50
C LEU A 97 15.42 12.02 -6.60
N VAL A 98 14.55 12.46 -5.68
CA VAL A 98 13.72 11.57 -4.84
C VAL A 98 12.96 10.58 -5.72
N LEU A 99 12.30 11.06 -6.78
CA LEU A 99 11.54 10.20 -7.70
C LEU A 99 12.43 9.19 -8.43
N SER A 100 13.58 9.64 -8.90
CA SER A 100 14.52 8.81 -9.65
C SER A 100 15.09 7.70 -8.76
N VAL A 101 15.43 8.02 -7.50
CA VAL A 101 15.87 7.03 -6.51
C VAL A 101 14.74 6.07 -6.16
N SER A 102 13.53 6.58 -5.92
CA SER A 102 12.37 5.75 -5.61
C SER A 102 12.08 4.72 -6.71
N LEU A 103 12.08 5.16 -7.97
CA LEU A 103 11.89 4.30 -9.13
C LEU A 103 13.06 3.32 -9.33
N GLY A 104 14.29 3.81 -9.11
CA GLY A 104 15.49 2.99 -9.16
C GLY A 104 15.43 1.82 -8.19
N VAL A 105 15.07 2.06 -6.92
CA VAL A 105 14.97 1.00 -5.91
C VAL A 105 13.83 0.03 -6.22
N ALA A 106 12.66 0.54 -6.63
CA ALA A 106 11.51 -0.30 -6.97
C ALA A 106 11.76 -1.20 -8.19
N THR A 107 12.57 -0.75 -9.15
CA THR A 107 12.98 -1.57 -10.30
C THR A 107 14.10 -2.53 -9.94
N LEU A 108 15.08 -2.10 -9.14
CA LEU A 108 16.21 -2.92 -8.71
C LEU A 108 15.77 -4.14 -7.89
N SER A 109 14.76 -3.99 -7.03
CA SER A 109 14.22 -5.09 -6.23
C SER A 109 13.64 -6.23 -7.09
N ARG A 110 13.16 -5.92 -8.30
CA ARG A 110 12.65 -6.92 -9.25
C ARG A 110 13.76 -7.64 -9.98
N VAL A 111 14.85 -6.93 -10.30
CA VAL A 111 16.02 -7.46 -11.02
C VAL A 111 16.85 -8.39 -10.14
N PHE A 112 17.13 -7.99 -8.90
CA PHE A 112 17.98 -8.75 -7.99
C PHE A 112 17.16 -9.70 -7.12
N SER A 113 17.30 -11.02 -7.34
CA SER A 113 16.55 -12.05 -6.63
C SER A 113 16.69 -12.00 -5.10
N ILE A 114 17.84 -11.52 -4.60
CA ILE A 114 18.11 -11.37 -3.15
C ILE A 114 17.21 -10.28 -2.53
N LEU A 115 16.94 -9.21 -3.28
CA LEU A 115 16.14 -8.09 -2.82
C LEU A 115 14.63 -8.34 -2.96
N ARG A 116 14.24 -9.38 -3.70
CA ARG A 116 12.83 -9.73 -3.96
C ARG A 116 12.05 -10.07 -2.69
N ASN A 117 12.72 -10.60 -1.67
CA ASN A 117 12.06 -11.00 -0.42
C ASN A 117 11.88 -9.83 0.57
N ILE A 118 12.37 -8.64 0.24
CA ILE A 118 12.28 -7.47 1.11
C ILE A 118 11.25 -6.51 0.52
N PRO A 119 10.22 -6.08 1.30
CA PRO A 119 9.30 -5.03 0.87
C PRO A 119 10.04 -3.80 0.37
N TYR A 120 9.63 -3.27 -0.79
CA TYR A 120 10.32 -2.15 -1.44
C TYR A 120 10.39 -0.89 -0.56
N THR A 121 9.39 -0.64 0.28
CA THR A 121 9.37 0.44 1.28
C THR A 121 10.54 0.35 2.26
N LEU A 122 10.89 -0.87 2.70
CA LEU A 122 12.06 -1.10 3.57
C LEU A 122 13.37 -0.88 2.83
N LEU A 123 13.45 -1.25 1.54
CA LEU A 123 14.62 -0.96 0.71
C LEU A 123 14.82 0.56 0.54
N LEU A 124 13.74 1.31 0.34
CA LEU A 124 13.78 2.77 0.26
C LEU A 124 14.26 3.41 1.57
N LEU A 125 13.78 2.91 2.71
CA LEU A 125 14.27 3.32 4.02
C LEU A 125 15.78 3.08 4.16
N LEU A 126 16.27 1.90 3.76
CA LEU A 126 17.69 1.56 3.80
C LEU A 126 18.54 2.47 2.90
N VAL A 127 18.03 2.82 1.72
CA VAL A 127 18.70 3.79 0.83
C VAL A 127 18.71 5.18 1.46
N GLY A 128 17.61 5.63 2.06
CA GLY A 128 17.54 6.89 2.80
C GLY A 128 18.53 6.93 3.96
N LEU A 129 18.63 5.85 4.75
CA LEU A 129 19.65 5.70 5.79
C LEU A 129 21.07 5.81 5.24
N GLY A 130 21.32 5.21 4.08
CA GLY A 130 22.59 5.33 3.37
C GLY A 130 22.93 6.78 3.01
N LEU A 131 21.95 7.53 2.50
CA LEU A 131 22.10 8.96 2.19
C LEU A 131 22.38 9.79 3.45
N ALA A 132 21.69 9.49 4.55
CA ALA A 132 21.91 10.14 5.85
C ALA A 132 23.33 9.94 6.38
N VAL A 133 23.99 8.80 6.10
CA VAL A 133 25.38 8.52 6.48
C VAL A 133 26.37 9.37 5.68
N VAL A 134 26.09 9.59 4.39
CA VAL A 134 26.94 10.42 3.50
C VAL A 134 26.58 11.92 3.63
N ASP A 135 25.67 12.26 4.55
CA ASP A 135 25.16 13.60 4.83
C ASP A 135 24.55 14.32 3.60
N VAL A 136 23.94 13.53 2.71
CA VAL A 136 23.20 14.03 1.56
C VAL A 136 21.73 14.15 1.95
N ARG A 137 21.29 15.37 2.32
CA ARG A 137 19.89 15.65 2.66
C ARG A 137 19.09 15.97 1.40
N LEU A 138 18.03 15.20 1.17
CA LEU A 138 17.17 15.33 0.00
C LEU A 138 16.19 16.49 0.15
N VAL A 139 15.36 16.42 1.20
CA VAL A 139 14.29 17.39 1.50
C VAL A 139 14.09 17.45 3.00
N ASN A 140 13.89 18.65 3.55
CA ASN A 140 13.50 18.81 4.95
C ASN A 140 12.06 18.30 5.14
N LEU A 141 11.92 17.20 5.87
CA LEU A 141 10.62 16.61 6.17
C LEU A 141 9.95 17.43 7.28
N SER A 142 8.85 18.11 6.96
CA SER A 142 8.05 18.82 7.95
C SER A 142 6.81 18.02 8.34
N PRO A 143 6.26 18.21 9.55
CA PRO A 143 5.04 17.53 9.97
C PRO A 143 3.85 17.85 9.07
N GLU A 144 3.72 19.11 8.64
CA GLU A 144 2.64 19.58 7.78
C GLU A 144 2.71 18.90 6.41
N LEU A 145 3.92 18.69 5.89
CA LEU A 145 4.13 18.00 4.63
C LEU A 145 3.68 16.53 4.75
N ILE A 146 3.96 15.84 5.86
CA ILE A 146 3.44 14.48 6.07
C ILE A 146 1.92 14.51 6.26
N LEU A 147 1.39 15.31 7.19
CA LEU A 147 -0.01 15.28 7.60
C LEU A 147 -0.98 15.84 6.54
N PHE A 148 -0.58 16.88 5.80
CA PHE A 148 -1.46 17.57 4.85
C PHE A 148 -1.26 17.15 3.40
N ILE A 149 -0.06 16.69 3.02
CA ILE A 149 0.23 16.29 1.64
C ILE A 149 0.27 14.76 1.49
N PHE A 150 1.00 14.06 2.36
CA PHE A 150 1.22 12.62 2.18
C PHE A 150 0.16 11.74 2.83
N LEU A 151 -0.33 12.11 4.00
CA LEU A 151 -1.25 11.27 4.76
C LEU A 151 -2.64 11.14 4.11
N PRO A 152 -3.29 12.20 3.59
CA PRO A 152 -4.62 12.09 3.00
C PRO A 152 -4.71 11.05 1.87
N PRO A 153 -3.79 11.01 0.87
CA PRO A 153 -3.88 10.00 -0.17
C PRO A 153 -3.62 8.57 0.32
N LEU A 154 -2.74 8.37 1.30
CA LEU A 154 -2.49 7.06 1.90
C LEU A 154 -3.73 6.53 2.64
N LEU A 155 -4.34 7.37 3.47
CA LEU A 155 -5.55 7.02 4.20
C LEU A 155 -6.73 6.77 3.27
N PHE A 156 -6.87 7.61 2.23
CA PHE A 156 -7.97 7.48 1.27
C PHE A 156 -7.83 6.19 0.47
N GLU A 157 -6.64 5.86 -0.04
CA GLU A 157 -6.39 4.61 -0.77
C GLU A 157 -6.68 3.38 0.10
N ALA A 158 -6.17 3.37 1.34
CA ALA A 158 -6.42 2.27 2.28
C ALA A 158 -7.93 2.12 2.56
N ALA A 159 -8.63 3.22 2.84
CA ALA A 159 -10.07 3.21 3.09
C ALA A 159 -10.90 2.79 1.86
N TRP A 160 -10.48 3.22 0.67
CA TRP A 160 -11.13 2.90 -0.61
C TRP A 160 -11.10 1.39 -0.91
N ASN A 161 -9.98 0.73 -0.59
CA ASN A 161 -9.77 -0.69 -0.89
C ASN A 161 -10.36 -1.64 0.17
N ILE A 162 -10.67 -1.18 1.37
CA ILE A 162 -11.32 -1.98 2.40
C ILE A 162 -12.78 -2.27 2.04
N GLN A 163 -13.15 -3.55 2.01
CA GLN A 163 -14.52 -3.97 1.77
C GLN A 163 -15.36 -3.85 3.06
N TRP A 164 -16.35 -2.95 3.05
CA TRP A 164 -17.25 -2.70 4.18
C TRP A 164 -17.95 -3.97 4.68
N SER A 165 -18.37 -4.85 3.76
CA SER A 165 -19.04 -6.10 4.11
C SER A 165 -18.17 -7.06 4.92
N ARG A 166 -16.85 -7.01 4.75
CA ARG A 166 -15.90 -7.81 5.55
C ARG A 166 -15.51 -7.09 6.82
N LEU A 167 -15.23 -5.79 6.73
CA LEU A 167 -14.92 -4.95 7.87
C LEU A 167 -16.01 -5.00 8.94
N LYS A 168 -17.29 -4.93 8.55
CA LYS A 168 -18.42 -4.94 9.49
C LYS A 168 -18.51 -6.24 10.30
N SER A 169 -18.09 -7.36 9.73
CA SER A 169 -18.10 -8.67 10.41
C SER A 169 -17.07 -8.71 11.54
N ASP A 170 -15.97 -7.97 11.38
CA ASP A 170 -14.87 -7.87 12.34
C ASP A 170 -14.78 -6.49 13.03
N ILE A 171 -15.86 -5.71 13.03
CA ILE A 171 -15.82 -4.33 13.55
C ILE A 171 -15.49 -4.29 15.04
N VAL A 172 -15.93 -5.30 15.80
CA VAL A 172 -15.68 -5.41 17.24
C VAL A 172 -14.19 -5.55 17.55
N PRO A 173 -13.46 -6.58 17.04
CA PRO A 173 -12.02 -6.67 17.28
C PRO A 173 -11.26 -5.45 16.75
N ILE A 174 -11.64 -4.93 15.58
CA ILE A 174 -10.98 -3.77 14.97
C ILE A 174 -11.06 -2.54 15.86
N LEU A 175 -12.27 -2.18 16.33
CA LEU A 175 -12.47 -1.03 17.21
C LEU A 175 -11.84 -1.25 18.60
N LEU A 176 -11.86 -2.47 19.13
CA LEU A 176 -11.15 -2.79 20.37
C LEU A 176 -9.65 -2.50 20.24
N TYR A 177 -9.01 -3.00 19.18
CA TYR A 177 -7.58 -2.77 18.96
C TYR A 177 -7.26 -1.31 18.63
N ALA A 178 -8.03 -0.68 17.73
CA ALA A 178 -7.78 0.68 17.28
C ALA A 178 -8.04 1.76 18.35
N VAL A 179 -8.93 1.51 19.32
CA VAL A 179 -9.24 2.47 20.39
C VAL A 179 -8.62 2.05 21.71
N LEU A 180 -9.02 0.90 22.27
CA LEU A 180 -8.52 0.47 23.57
C LEU A 180 -7.06 0.01 23.50
N GLY A 181 -6.67 -0.64 22.38
CA GLY A 181 -5.27 -1.03 22.18
C GLY A 181 -4.33 0.17 22.15
N VAL A 182 -4.76 1.28 21.53
CA VAL A 182 -4.04 2.56 21.55
C VAL A 182 -3.90 3.10 22.97
N VAL A 183 -4.99 3.17 23.72
CA VAL A 183 -4.96 3.64 25.11
C VAL A 183 -4.03 2.78 25.97
N ILE A 184 -4.07 1.46 25.83
CA ILE A 184 -3.17 0.54 26.54
C ILE A 184 -1.71 0.78 26.13
N CYS A 185 -1.42 0.97 24.85
CA CYS A 185 -0.06 1.24 24.36
C CYS A 185 0.47 2.58 24.91
N ILE A 186 -0.34 3.64 24.86
CA ILE A 186 0.02 4.96 25.42
C ILE A 186 0.28 4.84 26.92
N ALA A 187 -0.65 4.24 27.67
CA ALA A 187 -0.52 4.08 29.12
C ALA A 187 0.72 3.25 29.49
N GLY A 188 0.98 2.16 28.76
CA GLY A 188 2.15 1.32 28.93
C GLY A 188 3.46 2.09 28.71
N LEU A 189 3.56 2.82 27.60
CA LEU A 189 4.74 3.65 27.29
C LEU A 189 4.92 4.79 28.29
N VAL A 190 3.85 5.49 28.68
CA VAL A 190 3.91 6.57 29.67
C VAL A 190 4.44 6.03 31.00
N PHE A 191 3.83 4.96 31.51
CA PHE A 191 4.24 4.36 32.77
C PHE A 191 5.67 3.83 32.69
N GLY A 192 5.99 3.04 31.67
CA GLY A 192 7.30 2.40 31.56
C GLY A 192 8.44 3.41 31.34
N LEU A 193 8.24 4.45 30.51
CA LEU A 193 9.29 5.45 30.29
C LEU A 193 9.54 6.31 31.53
N GLN A 194 8.49 6.68 32.28
CA GLN A 194 8.68 7.42 33.52
C GLN A 194 9.37 6.58 34.59
N GLN A 195 8.89 5.34 34.80
CA GLN A 195 9.36 4.51 35.92
C GLN A 195 10.70 3.85 35.65
N ILE A 196 10.99 3.47 34.40
CA ILE A 196 12.17 2.68 34.05
C ILE A 196 13.25 3.56 33.42
N ALA A 197 12.88 4.41 32.45
CA ALA A 197 13.84 5.28 31.76
C ALA A 197 14.07 6.64 32.45
N GLY A 198 13.25 6.99 33.46
CA GLY A 198 13.33 8.30 34.12
C GLY A 198 12.97 9.47 33.21
N ALA A 199 12.23 9.21 32.12
CA ALA A 199 11.85 10.23 31.15
C ALA A 199 10.85 11.23 31.76
N SER A 200 10.86 12.46 31.24
CA SER A 200 9.88 13.47 31.66
C SER A 200 8.45 13.03 31.30
N LEU A 201 7.44 13.52 32.04
CA LEU A 201 6.04 13.26 31.70
C LEU A 201 5.71 13.69 30.27
N ALA A 202 6.22 14.84 29.83
CA ALA A 202 6.03 15.34 28.48
C ALA A 202 6.60 14.37 27.44
N THR A 203 7.84 13.90 27.64
CA THR A 203 8.47 12.90 26.77
C THR A 203 7.62 11.63 26.72
N ALA A 204 7.22 11.10 27.87
CA ALA A 204 6.42 9.88 27.98
C ALA A 204 5.06 9.97 27.27
N LEU A 205 4.34 11.09 27.43
CA LEU A 205 3.03 11.32 26.80
C LEU A 205 3.16 11.42 25.28
N LEU A 206 4.10 12.22 24.80
CA LEU A 206 4.28 12.48 23.37
C LEU A 206 4.85 11.27 22.62
N VAL A 207 5.83 10.58 23.22
CA VAL A 207 6.34 9.30 22.67
C VAL A 207 5.25 8.25 22.68
N GLY A 208 4.48 8.13 23.78
CA GLY A 208 3.37 7.19 23.91
C GLY A 208 2.32 7.39 22.81
N ALA A 209 1.89 8.63 22.60
CA ALA A 209 0.93 8.98 21.56
C ALA A 209 1.47 8.74 20.15
N SER A 210 2.70 9.20 19.86
CA SER A 210 3.33 9.07 18.53
C SER A 210 3.53 7.60 18.14
N LEU A 211 3.97 6.76 19.09
CA LEU A 211 4.20 5.34 18.88
C LEU A 211 2.94 4.48 19.05
N SER A 212 1.75 5.07 19.17
CA SER A 212 0.51 4.30 19.24
C SER A 212 -0.04 3.95 17.85
N ALA A 213 0.16 4.82 16.86
CA ALA A 213 -0.15 4.62 15.44
C ALA A 213 0.63 3.44 14.83
N THR A 214 -0.03 2.60 14.02
CA THR A 214 0.59 1.46 13.32
C THR A 214 0.49 1.65 11.81
N ASP A 215 1.49 1.18 11.07
CA ASP A 215 1.54 1.23 9.61
C ASP A 215 1.62 -0.21 9.04
N PRO A 216 0.55 -0.67 8.38
CA PRO A 216 0.39 -2.02 7.92
C PRO A 216 0.90 -2.15 6.49
N VAL A 217 1.24 -1.05 5.79
CA VAL A 217 1.50 -1.04 4.34
C VAL A 217 2.55 -2.08 3.94
N SER A 218 3.66 -2.15 4.68
CA SER A 218 4.73 -3.10 4.38
C SER A 218 4.31 -4.56 4.64
N VAL A 219 3.43 -4.79 5.62
CA VAL A 219 2.99 -6.12 6.02
C VAL A 219 1.79 -6.60 5.22
N THR A 220 0.85 -5.72 4.85
CA THR A 220 -0.32 -6.04 4.02
C THR A 220 0.09 -6.31 2.58
N ALA A 221 1.08 -5.59 2.06
CA ALA A 221 1.71 -5.93 0.78
C ALA A 221 2.26 -7.36 0.80
N LEU A 222 2.99 -7.71 1.87
CA LEU A 222 3.52 -9.05 2.09
C LEU A 222 2.39 -10.10 2.23
N PHE A 223 1.31 -9.80 2.95
CA PHE A 223 0.17 -10.70 3.12
C PHE A 223 -0.51 -11.00 1.79
N ARG A 224 -0.71 -9.98 0.96
CA ARG A 224 -1.29 -10.12 -0.39
C ARG A 224 -0.39 -10.96 -1.30
N GLU A 225 0.92 -10.73 -1.26
CA GLU A 225 1.89 -11.52 -2.03
C GLU A 225 1.95 -12.98 -1.56
N LEU A 226 1.98 -13.21 -0.26
CA LEU A 226 2.08 -14.55 0.36
C LEU A 226 0.73 -15.26 0.52
N GLY A 227 -0.37 -14.64 0.10
CA GLY A 227 -1.71 -15.23 0.11
C GLY A 227 -2.23 -15.53 1.51
N VAL A 228 -1.84 -14.73 2.49
CA VAL A 228 -2.37 -14.80 3.87
C VAL A 228 -3.88 -14.59 3.84
N ASP A 229 -4.57 -15.16 4.83
CA ASP A 229 -6.02 -15.10 4.93
C ASP A 229 -6.58 -13.65 4.80
N LYS A 230 -7.68 -13.52 4.06
CA LYS A 230 -8.29 -12.22 3.74
C LYS A 230 -8.84 -11.54 4.99
N ARG A 231 -9.31 -12.31 5.98
CA ARG A 231 -9.82 -11.78 7.25
C ARG A 231 -8.68 -11.20 8.07
N LEU A 232 -7.56 -11.91 8.20
CA LEU A 232 -6.37 -11.40 8.91
C LEU A 232 -5.82 -10.11 8.27
N THR A 233 -5.84 -10.04 6.93
CA THR A 233 -5.48 -8.83 6.19
C THR A 233 -6.44 -7.67 6.51
N THR A 234 -7.75 -7.93 6.52
CA THR A 234 -8.79 -6.93 6.85
C THR A 234 -8.67 -6.44 8.30
N LEU A 235 -8.39 -7.34 9.25
CA LEU A 235 -8.17 -7.00 10.65
C LEU A 235 -6.98 -6.04 10.82
N MET A 236 -5.87 -6.32 10.12
CA MET A 236 -4.65 -5.52 10.21
C MET A 236 -4.77 -4.16 9.50
N GLU A 237 -5.36 -4.13 8.30
CA GLU A 237 -5.66 -2.89 7.56
C GLU A 237 -6.64 -2.01 8.36
N GLY A 238 -7.73 -2.61 8.85
CA GLY A 238 -8.74 -1.89 9.62
C GLY A 238 -8.19 -1.35 10.94
N GLU A 239 -7.47 -2.16 11.71
CA GLU A 239 -6.89 -1.73 12.98
C GLU A 239 -5.99 -0.52 12.81
N SER A 240 -5.03 -0.57 11.88
CA SER A 240 -4.15 0.57 11.61
C SER A 240 -4.92 1.79 11.13
N LEU A 241 -5.83 1.63 10.17
CA LEU A 241 -6.50 2.76 9.54
C LEU A 241 -7.28 3.60 10.56
N PHE A 242 -7.96 2.93 11.50
CA PHE A 242 -8.65 3.62 12.60
C PHE A 242 -7.67 4.08 13.69
N ASN A 243 -6.65 3.29 14.01
CA ASN A 243 -5.62 3.63 14.98
C ASN A 243 -4.90 4.93 14.62
N ASP A 244 -4.53 5.14 13.35
CA ASP A 244 -3.89 6.39 12.90
C ASP A 244 -4.72 7.63 13.26
N GLY A 245 -6.04 7.56 13.07
CA GLY A 245 -6.96 8.62 13.48
C GLY A 245 -7.01 8.81 14.99
N VAL A 246 -7.11 7.72 15.75
CA VAL A 246 -7.13 7.75 17.22
C VAL A 246 -5.82 8.29 17.78
N ALA A 247 -4.67 7.92 17.21
CA ALA A 247 -3.34 8.34 17.63
C ALA A 247 -3.11 9.84 17.39
N VAL A 248 -3.52 10.39 16.24
CA VAL A 248 -3.44 11.83 15.97
C VAL A 248 -4.32 12.62 16.94
N VAL A 249 -5.55 12.16 17.21
CA VAL A 249 -6.43 12.80 18.19
C VAL A 249 -5.82 12.71 19.60
N ALA A 250 -5.31 11.55 19.99
CA ALA A 250 -4.67 11.35 21.29
C ALA A 250 -3.44 12.26 21.44
N PHE A 251 -2.59 12.39 20.42
CA PHE A 251 -1.44 13.28 20.43
C PHE A 251 -1.85 14.74 20.67
N ASN A 252 -2.83 15.24 19.93
CA ASN A 252 -3.31 16.62 20.08
C ASN A 252 -3.88 16.89 21.48
N LEU A 253 -4.58 15.92 22.07
CA LEU A 253 -5.10 16.02 23.44
C LEU A 253 -3.97 15.99 24.49
N LEU A 254 -2.95 15.17 24.28
CA LEU A 254 -1.85 14.99 25.24
C LEU A 254 -0.78 16.07 25.12
N LEU A 255 -0.68 16.75 23.98
CA LEU A 255 0.26 17.85 23.75
C LEU A 255 0.03 19.02 24.71
N GLY A 256 -1.23 19.42 24.94
CA GLY A 256 -1.56 20.49 25.90
C GLY A 256 -1.11 20.19 27.33
N ILE A 257 -1.21 18.92 27.73
CA ILE A 257 -0.75 18.43 29.03
C ILE A 257 0.78 18.38 29.09
N ALA A 258 1.43 17.91 28.02
CA ALA A 258 2.89 17.84 27.92
C ALA A 258 3.55 19.23 27.98
N LEU A 259 2.88 20.26 27.45
CA LEU A 259 3.33 21.65 27.53
C LEU A 259 3.01 22.33 28.88
N GLY A 260 2.29 21.65 29.78
CA GLY A 260 1.86 22.19 31.07
C GLY A 260 0.79 23.28 30.98
N ILE A 261 0.14 23.43 29.82
CA ILE A 261 -0.93 24.40 29.59
C ILE A 261 -2.26 23.88 30.17
N GLU A 262 -2.49 22.57 30.05
CA GLU A 262 -3.70 21.89 30.52
C GLU A 262 -3.40 20.91 31.65
N GLN A 263 -4.34 20.75 32.58
CA GLN A 263 -4.30 19.66 33.56
C GLN A 263 -5.04 18.45 33.02
N PHE A 264 -4.58 17.25 33.39
CA PHE A 264 -5.25 16.02 32.99
C PHE A 264 -6.61 15.90 33.70
N ASP A 265 -7.68 16.00 32.91
CA ASP A 265 -9.04 15.66 33.31
C ASP A 265 -9.58 14.58 32.37
N ALA A 266 -9.77 13.38 32.91
CA ALA A 266 -10.24 12.23 32.14
C ALA A 266 -11.63 12.46 31.53
N SER A 267 -12.52 13.14 32.24
CA SER A 267 -13.89 13.38 31.77
C SER A 267 -13.91 14.34 30.58
N LEU A 268 -13.13 15.44 30.68
CA LEU A 268 -12.97 16.40 29.60
C LEU A 268 -12.25 15.79 28.41
N THR A 269 -11.22 14.98 28.65
CA THR A 269 -10.45 14.31 27.58
C THR A 269 -11.34 13.34 26.79
N VAL A 270 -12.15 12.52 27.47
CA VAL A 270 -13.09 11.60 26.82
C VAL A 270 -14.18 12.37 26.06
N ALA A 271 -14.69 13.47 26.61
CA ALA A 271 -15.69 14.31 25.93
C ALA A 271 -15.11 14.97 24.67
N ARG A 272 -13.91 15.54 24.75
CA ARG A 272 -13.20 16.13 23.60
C ARG A 272 -12.88 15.05 22.56
N PHE A 273 -12.40 13.89 22.98
CA PHE A 273 -12.16 12.76 22.08
C PHE A 273 -13.43 12.39 21.30
N GLY A 274 -14.55 12.21 22.00
CA GLY A 274 -15.84 11.91 21.38
C GLY A 274 -16.30 13.00 20.39
N LEU A 275 -16.06 14.28 20.70
CA LEU A 275 -16.36 15.40 19.80
C LEU A 275 -15.49 15.36 18.54
N PHE A 276 -14.16 15.21 18.68
CA PHE A 276 -13.22 15.17 17.56
C PHE A 276 -13.52 14.02 16.60
N VAL A 277 -13.74 12.83 17.15
CA VAL A 277 -14.10 11.62 16.38
C VAL A 277 -15.48 11.79 15.75
N GLY A 278 -16.47 12.24 16.52
CA GLY A 278 -17.84 12.42 16.05
C GLY A 278 -17.97 13.43 14.92
N LEU A 279 -17.27 14.57 15.00
CA LEU A 279 -17.21 15.57 13.93
C LEU A 279 -16.52 15.00 12.68
N GLY A 280 -15.41 14.28 12.83
CA GLY A 280 -14.72 13.64 11.71
C GLY A 280 -15.60 12.64 10.97
N ILE A 281 -16.26 11.73 11.69
CA ILE A 281 -17.19 10.74 11.11
C ILE A 281 -18.38 11.45 10.44
N SER A 282 -18.97 12.44 11.11
CA SER A 282 -20.16 13.13 10.59
C SER A 282 -19.85 13.90 9.30
N LEU A 283 -18.75 14.66 9.29
CA LEU A 283 -18.34 15.43 8.12
C LEU A 283 -17.87 14.53 6.98
N GLY A 284 -17.04 13.52 7.28
CA GLY A 284 -16.61 12.55 6.29
C GLY A 284 -17.78 11.75 5.70
N GLY A 285 -18.78 11.44 6.53
CA GLY A 285 -20.04 10.87 6.11
C GLY A 285 -20.79 11.77 5.14
N LEU A 286 -21.01 13.03 5.53
CA LEU A 286 -21.71 14.02 4.71
C LEU A 286 -21.04 14.23 3.35
N ILE A 287 -19.72 14.43 3.33
CA ILE A 287 -18.97 14.64 2.08
C ILE A 287 -18.92 13.34 1.27
N GLY A 288 -18.64 12.19 1.89
CA GLY A 288 -18.59 10.90 1.21
C GLY A 288 -19.90 10.54 0.50
N PHE A 289 -21.04 10.68 1.18
CA PHE A 289 -22.35 10.48 0.54
C PHE A 289 -22.64 11.55 -0.51
N GLY A 290 -22.36 12.83 -0.22
CA GLY A 290 -22.57 13.92 -1.16
C GLY A 290 -21.81 13.72 -2.49
N ILE A 291 -20.54 13.33 -2.40
CA ILE A 291 -19.71 13.03 -3.57
C ILE A 291 -20.18 11.76 -4.27
N SER A 292 -20.62 10.73 -3.53
CA SER A 292 -21.19 9.50 -4.11
C SER A 292 -22.45 9.76 -4.96
N PHE A 293 -23.27 10.75 -4.59
CA PHE A 293 -24.40 11.17 -5.42
C PHE A 293 -23.96 11.98 -6.64
N LEU A 294 -22.87 12.73 -6.51
CA LEU A 294 -22.34 13.53 -7.60
C LEU A 294 -21.67 12.66 -8.68
N THR A 295 -20.99 11.58 -8.30
CA THR A 295 -20.40 10.62 -9.24
C THR A 295 -21.46 9.94 -10.11
N GLN A 296 -22.65 9.65 -9.58
CA GLN A 296 -23.78 9.12 -10.38
C GLN A 296 -24.16 10.01 -11.58
N ARG A 297 -23.78 11.30 -11.56
CA ARG A 297 -24.12 12.26 -12.62
C ARG A 297 -23.06 12.36 -13.72
N PHE A 298 -21.85 11.88 -13.47
CA PHE A 298 -20.72 12.00 -14.38
C PHE A 298 -20.20 10.60 -14.73
N ASP A 299 -20.16 10.23 -16.01
CA ASP A 299 -19.56 8.97 -16.47
C ASP A 299 -18.26 9.28 -17.24
N ILE A 300 -17.33 9.95 -16.55
CA ILE A 300 -16.05 10.37 -17.12
C ILE A 300 -14.94 10.06 -16.12
N PRO A 301 -14.08 9.05 -16.40
CA PRO A 301 -13.08 8.60 -15.43
C PRO A 301 -12.16 9.68 -14.85
N LEU A 302 -11.72 10.63 -15.68
CA LEU A 302 -10.85 11.73 -15.22
C LEU A 302 -11.55 12.69 -14.26
N VAL A 303 -12.86 12.91 -14.46
CA VAL A 303 -13.66 13.77 -13.57
C VAL A 303 -13.84 13.08 -12.23
N GLU A 304 -14.15 11.79 -12.22
CA GLU A 304 -14.31 11.00 -11.00
C GLU A 304 -13.00 10.86 -10.21
N GLN A 305 -11.86 10.62 -10.89
CA GLN A 305 -10.53 10.66 -10.27
C GLN A 305 -10.26 12.04 -9.63
N SER A 306 -10.53 13.13 -10.36
CA SER A 306 -10.34 14.48 -9.83
C SER A 306 -11.26 14.76 -8.63
N LEU A 307 -12.51 14.28 -8.69
CA LEU A 307 -13.49 14.48 -7.63
C LEU A 307 -13.12 13.70 -6.36
N THR A 308 -12.66 12.46 -6.50
CA THR A 308 -12.15 11.68 -5.36
C THR A 308 -10.91 12.33 -4.77
N LEU A 309 -9.98 12.82 -5.59
CA LEU A 309 -8.79 13.54 -5.12
C LEU A 309 -9.16 14.79 -4.31
N VAL A 310 -10.07 15.63 -4.85
CA VAL A 310 -10.58 16.81 -4.16
C VAL A 310 -11.30 16.43 -2.87
N SER A 311 -12.05 15.32 -2.86
CA SER A 311 -12.73 14.85 -1.65
C SER A 311 -11.75 14.44 -0.55
N ALA A 312 -10.63 13.79 -0.90
CA ALA A 312 -9.62 13.38 0.08
C ALA A 312 -9.00 14.59 0.79
N TYR A 313 -8.49 15.56 0.04
CA TYR A 313 -7.87 16.75 0.64
C TYR A 313 -8.91 17.72 1.23
N GLY A 314 -10.03 17.91 0.54
CA GLY A 314 -11.09 18.82 0.97
C GLY A 314 -11.71 18.38 2.29
N THR A 315 -12.04 17.08 2.44
CA THR A 315 -12.56 16.58 3.71
C THR A 315 -11.55 16.74 4.84
N TYR A 316 -10.26 16.46 4.58
CA TYR A 316 -9.21 16.61 5.59
C TYR A 316 -9.17 18.03 6.15
N ILE A 317 -9.06 19.02 5.26
CA ILE A 317 -8.90 20.44 5.64
C ILE A 317 -10.15 20.93 6.38
N VAL A 318 -11.34 20.68 5.83
CA VAL A 318 -12.60 21.15 6.45
C VAL A 318 -12.81 20.52 7.83
N ALA A 319 -12.42 19.26 8.03
CA ALA A 319 -12.51 18.62 9.33
C ALA A 319 -11.60 19.28 10.37
N GLU A 320 -10.34 19.52 10.03
CA GLU A 320 -9.37 20.18 10.92
C GLU A 320 -9.80 21.62 11.26
N GLU A 321 -10.29 22.39 10.28
CA GLU A 321 -10.79 23.75 10.51
C GLU A 321 -12.01 23.81 11.44
N LEU A 322 -12.86 22.78 11.41
CA LEU A 322 -14.03 22.64 12.29
C LEU A 322 -13.70 22.01 13.65
N GLY A 323 -12.42 21.69 13.93
CA GLY A 323 -11.99 21.05 15.17
C GLY A 323 -12.33 19.57 15.28
N GLY A 324 -12.57 18.90 14.14
CA GLY A 324 -12.66 17.44 14.03
C GLY A 324 -11.33 16.82 13.58
N SER A 325 -11.26 15.50 13.55
CA SER A 325 -10.07 14.80 13.01
C SER A 325 -10.13 14.69 11.48
N GLY A 326 -9.18 15.33 10.79
CA GLY A 326 -9.01 15.20 9.34
C GLY A 326 -8.75 13.77 8.89
N VAL A 327 -7.93 13.04 9.65
CA VAL A 327 -7.64 11.62 9.41
C VAL A 327 -8.92 10.78 9.41
N ILE A 328 -9.73 10.87 10.47
CA ILE A 328 -10.98 10.09 10.59
C ILE A 328 -11.99 10.50 9.51
N ALA A 329 -12.05 11.79 9.16
CA ALA A 329 -12.95 12.29 8.14
C ALA A 329 -12.59 11.77 6.74
N VAL A 330 -11.29 11.74 6.39
CA VAL A 330 -10.81 11.17 5.13
C VAL A 330 -11.05 9.67 5.06
N VAL A 331 -10.74 8.93 6.14
CA VAL A 331 -11.02 7.49 6.23
C VAL A 331 -12.50 7.21 6.01
N THR A 332 -13.37 7.97 6.68
CA THR A 332 -14.83 7.82 6.53
C THR A 332 -15.28 8.12 5.09
N THR A 333 -14.74 9.19 4.48
CA THR A 333 -15.06 9.57 3.09
C THR A 333 -14.60 8.51 2.09
N GLY A 334 -13.34 8.05 2.20
CA GLY A 334 -12.76 7.03 1.34
C GLY A 334 -13.48 5.69 1.46
N MET A 335 -13.88 5.29 2.68
CA MET A 335 -14.62 4.06 2.91
C MET A 335 -16.02 4.09 2.28
N ILE A 336 -16.74 5.21 2.40
CA ILE A 336 -18.05 5.40 1.75
C ILE A 336 -17.90 5.42 0.23
N LEU A 337 -16.95 6.18 -0.30
CA LEU A 337 -16.75 6.27 -1.74
C LEU A 337 -16.28 4.93 -2.34
N GLY A 338 -15.36 4.22 -1.69
CA GLY A 338 -14.85 2.93 -2.16
C GLY A 338 -15.87 1.80 -2.12
N ASN A 339 -16.89 1.89 -1.27
CA ASN A 339 -17.92 0.84 -1.12
C ASN A 339 -19.27 1.21 -1.71
N PHE A 340 -19.84 2.35 -1.33
CA PHE A 340 -21.16 2.79 -1.79
C PHE A 340 -21.03 3.57 -3.10
N GLY A 341 -20.18 4.60 -3.13
CA GLY A 341 -20.02 5.47 -4.31
C GLY A 341 -19.51 4.73 -5.55
N SER A 342 -18.54 3.83 -5.39
CA SER A 342 -17.93 3.07 -6.48
C SER A 342 -18.85 2.01 -7.09
N ARG A 343 -19.83 1.52 -6.32
CA ARG A 343 -20.79 0.51 -6.78
C ARG A 343 -21.97 1.14 -7.50
N ILE A 344 -22.51 2.22 -6.95
CA ILE A 344 -23.75 2.85 -7.45
C ILE A 344 -23.46 3.93 -8.50
N GLY A 345 -22.37 4.68 -8.31
CA GLY A 345 -22.09 5.89 -9.08
C GLY A 345 -21.04 5.74 -10.16
N MET A 346 -20.39 4.57 -10.30
CA MET A 346 -19.29 4.39 -11.24
C MET A 346 -19.47 3.13 -12.09
N ASN A 347 -19.18 3.24 -13.39
CA ASN A 347 -19.06 2.07 -14.27
C ASN A 347 -17.88 1.18 -13.80
N PRO A 348 -17.97 -0.16 -13.87
CA PRO A 348 -16.87 -1.08 -13.55
C PRO A 348 -15.50 -0.68 -14.11
N ARG A 349 -15.45 -0.19 -15.36
CA ARG A 349 -14.19 0.29 -15.95
C ARG A 349 -13.64 1.53 -15.24
N THR A 350 -14.50 2.48 -14.91
CA THR A 350 -14.10 3.69 -14.20
C THR A 350 -13.62 3.37 -12.80
N ARG A 351 -14.31 2.46 -12.10
CA ARG A 351 -13.89 1.97 -10.79
C ARG A 351 -12.47 1.40 -10.82
N LEU A 352 -12.14 0.57 -11.81
CA LEU A 352 -10.78 0.05 -11.99
C LEU A 352 -9.76 1.19 -12.17
N VAL A 353 -10.06 2.15 -13.05
CA VAL A 353 -9.19 3.29 -13.35
C VAL A 353 -8.99 4.22 -12.12
N VAL A 354 -10.01 4.39 -11.29
CA VAL A 354 -9.91 5.15 -10.03
C VAL A 354 -9.09 4.38 -9.00
N SER A 355 -9.32 3.07 -8.84
CA SER A 355 -8.51 2.22 -7.95
C SER A 355 -7.03 2.21 -8.34
N GLU A 356 -6.72 2.02 -9.63
CA GLU A 356 -5.34 2.05 -10.15
C GLU A 356 -4.67 3.42 -9.91
N PHE A 357 -5.43 4.51 -10.04
CA PHE A 357 -4.93 5.85 -9.74
C PHE A 357 -4.55 6.02 -8.27
N TRP A 358 -5.40 5.56 -7.35
CA TRP A 358 -5.12 5.62 -5.92
C TRP A 358 -3.97 4.70 -5.52
N GLU A 359 -3.89 3.48 -6.08
CA GLU A 359 -2.77 2.56 -5.86
C GLU A 359 -1.45 3.19 -6.34
N PHE A 360 -1.44 3.81 -7.52
CA PHE A 360 -0.29 4.55 -8.03
C PHE A 360 0.10 5.70 -7.10
N LEU A 361 -0.86 6.51 -6.65
CA LEU A 361 -0.59 7.64 -5.77
C LEU A 361 -0.07 7.19 -4.41
N ALA A 362 -0.65 6.14 -3.82
CA ALA A 362 -0.18 5.58 -2.56
C ALA A 362 1.21 4.96 -2.69
N PHE A 363 1.49 4.22 -3.76
CA PHE A 363 2.84 3.71 -4.06
C PHE A 363 3.86 4.86 -4.13
N PHE A 364 3.50 5.93 -4.84
CA PHE A 364 4.35 7.10 -5.03
C PHE A 364 4.63 7.83 -3.71
N VAL A 365 3.58 8.13 -2.95
CA VAL A 365 3.67 8.83 -1.67
C VAL A 365 4.44 7.99 -0.64
N ASN A 366 4.12 6.70 -0.51
CA ASN A 366 4.87 5.79 0.37
C ASN A 366 6.35 5.77 0.00
N SER A 367 6.67 5.76 -1.30
CA SER A 367 8.06 5.72 -1.74
C SER A 367 8.84 6.96 -1.31
N ILE A 368 8.23 8.14 -1.43
CA ILE A 368 8.82 9.41 -0.97
C ILE A 368 8.97 9.40 0.55
N VAL A 369 7.89 9.06 1.26
CA VAL A 369 7.83 9.06 2.72
C VAL A 369 8.92 8.17 3.32
N PHE A 370 9.03 6.91 2.89
CA PHE A 370 10.03 5.98 3.44
C PHE A 370 11.47 6.41 3.12
N LEU A 371 11.72 6.94 1.92
CA LEU A 371 13.04 7.46 1.56
C LEU A 371 13.42 8.67 2.43
N LEU A 372 12.52 9.64 2.57
CA LEU A 372 12.77 10.85 3.35
C LEU A 372 12.87 10.56 4.85
N ILE A 373 12.09 9.62 5.37
CA ILE A 373 12.22 9.19 6.77
C ILE A 373 13.60 8.62 7.03
N GLY A 374 14.12 7.76 6.13
CA GLY A 374 15.48 7.23 6.23
C GLY A 374 16.54 8.34 6.17
N ASP A 375 16.37 9.30 5.25
CA ASP A 375 17.25 10.46 5.11
C ASP A 375 17.24 11.36 6.35
N GLN A 376 16.15 11.46 7.10
CA GLN A 376 16.06 12.36 8.27
C GLN A 376 16.67 11.77 9.56
N VAL A 377 17.18 10.54 9.52
CA VAL A 377 17.74 9.88 10.69
C VAL A 377 19.04 10.57 11.14
N ARG A 378 19.06 10.98 12.42
CA ARG A 378 20.24 11.53 13.10
C ARG A 378 20.90 10.48 13.98
N PHE A 379 21.91 9.77 13.45
CA PHE A 379 22.58 8.68 14.16
C PHE A 379 23.16 9.08 15.52
N GLN A 380 23.71 10.29 15.64
CA GLN A 380 24.25 10.79 16.90
C GLN A 380 23.17 10.86 18.00
N ALA A 381 21.99 11.40 17.67
CA ALA A 381 20.87 11.50 18.61
C ALA A 381 20.34 10.11 19.02
N LEU A 382 20.36 9.13 18.11
CA LEU A 382 19.99 7.75 18.42
C LEU A 382 20.97 7.09 19.40
N ILE A 383 22.27 7.33 19.23
CA ILE A 383 23.30 6.78 20.12
C ILE A 383 23.17 7.40 21.52
N GLU A 384 22.97 8.70 21.60
CA GLU A 384 22.79 9.43 22.87
C GLU A 384 21.57 8.94 23.65
N ASN A 385 20.49 8.58 22.94
CA ASN A 385 19.23 8.12 23.54
C ASN A 385 19.04 6.60 23.48
N ALA A 386 20.09 5.81 23.19
CA ALA A 386 19.99 4.38 22.92
C ALA A 386 19.35 3.59 24.07
N ASN A 387 19.64 3.95 25.32
CA ASN A 387 19.05 3.31 26.49
C ASN A 387 17.53 3.54 26.56
N THR A 388 17.09 4.79 26.40
CA THR A 388 15.67 5.16 26.37
C THR A 388 14.95 4.48 25.21
N ILE A 389 15.57 4.42 24.03
CA ILE A 389 15.05 3.70 22.86
C ILE A 389 14.87 2.22 23.16
N PHE A 390 15.87 1.54 23.73
CA PHE A 390 15.78 0.12 24.05
C PHE A 390 14.66 -0.19 25.05
N ILE A 391 14.53 0.65 26.08
CA ILE A 391 13.45 0.57 27.07
C ILE A 391 12.09 0.81 26.39
N ALA A 392 11.97 1.83 25.53
CA ALA A 392 10.76 2.13 24.77
C ALA A 392 10.34 0.95 23.87
N ILE A 393 11.29 0.32 23.17
CA ILE A 393 11.05 -0.87 22.34
C ILE A 393 10.49 -2.01 23.20
N ALA A 394 11.15 -2.34 24.31
CA ALA A 394 10.72 -3.41 25.19
C ALA A 394 9.31 -3.18 25.72
N ILE A 395 9.04 -1.97 26.23
CA ILE A 395 7.71 -1.59 26.76
C ILE A 395 6.67 -1.63 25.65
N MET A 396 6.95 -1.07 24.47
CA MET A 396 6.01 -1.04 23.35
C MET A 396 5.63 -2.47 22.92
N ILE A 397 6.62 -3.36 22.76
CA ILE A 397 6.37 -4.77 22.39
C ILE A 397 5.50 -5.45 23.45
N THR A 398 5.80 -5.26 24.74
CA THR A 398 5.02 -5.85 25.83
C THR A 398 3.62 -5.26 25.92
N ALA A 399 3.47 -3.94 25.86
CA ALA A 399 2.17 -3.27 25.90
C ALA A 399 1.29 -3.69 24.73
N ARG A 400 1.87 -3.84 23.54
CA ARG A 400 1.18 -4.36 22.36
C ARG A 400 0.80 -5.83 22.51
N ALA A 401 1.63 -6.65 23.15
CA ALA A 401 1.28 -8.05 23.45
C ALA A 401 0.05 -8.10 24.37
N VAL A 402 0.11 -7.33 25.48
CA VAL A 402 -1.00 -7.24 26.43
C VAL A 402 -2.28 -6.75 25.74
N SER A 403 -2.20 -5.74 24.88
CA SER A 403 -3.38 -5.26 24.16
C SER A 403 -3.91 -6.30 23.17
N VAL A 404 -3.07 -6.90 22.32
CA VAL A 404 -3.53 -7.79 21.25
C VAL A 404 -4.08 -9.10 21.81
N PHE A 405 -3.37 -9.75 22.73
CA PHE A 405 -3.82 -11.01 23.33
C PHE A 405 -4.94 -10.78 24.35
N GLY A 406 -4.86 -9.73 25.16
CA GLY A 406 -5.90 -9.40 26.14
C GLY A 406 -7.22 -9.02 25.48
N LEU A 407 -7.20 -8.07 24.53
CA LEU A 407 -8.40 -7.68 23.79
C LEU A 407 -8.84 -8.75 22.79
N GLY A 408 -7.91 -9.57 22.28
CA GLY A 408 -8.24 -10.75 21.46
C GLY A 408 -9.06 -11.77 22.24
N ALA A 409 -8.71 -12.04 23.51
CA ALA A 409 -9.51 -12.89 24.38
C ALA A 409 -10.91 -12.29 24.64
N VAL A 410 -11.00 -10.99 24.88
CA VAL A 410 -12.28 -10.28 25.06
C VAL A 410 -13.13 -10.35 23.79
N SER A 411 -12.52 -10.12 22.63
CA SER A 411 -13.20 -10.22 21.33
C SER A 411 -13.71 -11.63 21.07
N ASN A 412 -12.86 -12.65 21.28
CA ASN A 412 -13.23 -14.06 21.08
C ASN A 412 -14.33 -14.52 22.05
N PHE A 413 -14.41 -13.93 23.25
CA PHE A 413 -15.52 -14.19 24.17
C PHE A 413 -16.83 -13.52 23.71
N THR A 414 -16.74 -12.34 23.10
CA THR A 414 -17.91 -11.54 22.71
C THR A 414 -18.50 -12.02 21.38
N THR A 415 -17.66 -12.38 20.42
CA THR A 415 -18.05 -12.83 19.08
C THR A 415 -18.32 -14.33 19.08
N HIS A 416 -19.59 -14.72 19.06
CA HIS A 416 -20.00 -16.13 19.00
C HIS A 416 -19.80 -16.70 17.59
N GLY A 417 -18.60 -17.19 17.26
CA GLY A 417 -18.40 -18.08 16.10
C GLY A 417 -17.06 -17.94 15.37
N GLU A 418 -16.47 -16.75 15.32
CA GLU A 418 -15.28 -16.47 14.50
C GLU A 418 -14.09 -16.00 15.36
N ASN A 419 -13.48 -16.93 16.08
CA ASN A 419 -12.33 -16.60 16.93
C ASN A 419 -11.09 -16.24 16.10
N ILE A 420 -10.35 -15.22 16.54
CA ILE A 420 -9.01 -14.95 16.03
C ILE A 420 -8.07 -15.98 16.65
N SER A 421 -7.48 -16.84 15.82
CA SER A 421 -6.56 -17.88 16.25
C SER A 421 -5.31 -17.28 16.92
N LEU A 422 -4.66 -18.04 17.81
CA LEU A 422 -3.40 -17.59 18.45
C LEU A 422 -2.30 -17.27 17.42
N PRO A 423 -2.11 -18.05 16.33
CA PRO A 423 -1.23 -17.65 15.24
C PRO A 423 -1.61 -16.30 14.63
N GLY A 424 -2.90 -16.07 14.36
CA GLY A 424 -3.39 -14.79 13.82
C GLY A 424 -3.12 -13.61 14.78
N GLN A 425 -3.39 -13.78 16.07
CA GLN A 425 -3.08 -12.76 17.08
C GLN A 425 -1.58 -12.49 17.19
N THR A 426 -0.74 -13.53 17.08
CA THR A 426 0.72 -13.39 17.11
C THR A 426 1.22 -12.55 15.94
N VAL A 427 0.64 -12.74 14.76
CA VAL A 427 0.93 -11.92 13.57
C VAL A 427 0.42 -10.50 13.72
N LEU A 428 -0.78 -10.27 14.27
CA LEU A 428 -1.29 -8.91 14.55
C LEU A 428 -0.42 -8.17 15.58
N TRP A 429 0.14 -8.88 16.55
CA TRP A 429 1.05 -8.33 17.54
C TRP A 429 2.40 -7.95 16.92
N TRP A 430 3.00 -8.84 16.13
CA TRP A 430 4.33 -8.64 15.55
C TRP A 430 4.34 -7.73 14.31
N GLY A 431 3.29 -7.82 13.49
CA GLY A 431 3.12 -7.08 12.24
C GLY A 431 2.62 -5.64 12.39
N GLY A 432 2.37 -5.17 13.62
CA GLY A 432 2.00 -3.78 13.89
C GLY A 432 3.20 -2.84 13.84
N LEU A 433 3.76 -2.62 12.63
CA LEU A 433 4.92 -1.76 12.43
C LEU A 433 4.59 -0.29 12.71
N ARG A 434 5.59 0.57 12.98
CA ARG A 434 5.39 2.02 13.11
C ARG A 434 5.78 2.71 11.82
N GLY A 435 4.99 3.67 11.39
CA GLY A 435 5.17 4.31 10.08
C GLY A 435 5.16 5.82 10.11
N SER A 436 4.69 6.39 9.01
CA SER A 436 4.77 7.81 8.68
C SER A 436 4.05 8.72 9.68
N VAL A 437 2.88 8.28 10.19
CA VAL A 437 2.11 9.02 11.19
C VAL A 437 2.89 9.20 12.48
N SER A 438 3.57 8.15 12.97
CA SER A 438 4.42 8.25 14.16
C SER A 438 5.53 9.29 14.01
N VAL A 439 6.17 9.32 12.83
CA VAL A 439 7.20 10.32 12.52
C VAL A 439 6.62 11.73 12.45
N ALA A 440 5.48 11.89 11.79
CA ALA A 440 4.82 13.19 11.69
C ALA A 440 4.50 13.77 13.08
N LEU A 441 3.91 12.95 13.96
CA LEU A 441 3.58 13.36 15.32
C LEU A 441 4.83 13.71 16.14
N ALA A 442 5.92 12.96 15.99
CA ALA A 442 7.18 13.28 16.66
C ALA A 442 7.79 14.62 16.17
N LEU A 443 7.71 14.89 14.87
CA LEU A 443 8.21 16.14 14.30
C LEU A 443 7.31 17.33 14.66
N SER A 444 6.01 17.12 14.89
CA SER A 444 5.04 18.13 15.33
C SER A 444 5.31 18.66 16.74
N VAL A 445 6.20 18.03 17.50
CA VAL A 445 6.55 18.50 18.84
C VAL A 445 7.17 19.91 18.76
N PRO A 446 6.61 20.90 19.46
CA PRO A 446 7.07 22.29 19.38
C PRO A 446 8.54 22.47 19.81
N GLU A 447 9.26 23.36 19.15
CA GLU A 447 10.64 23.72 19.49
C GLU A 447 10.80 24.31 20.90
N SER A 448 9.73 24.84 21.48
CA SER A 448 9.71 25.34 22.85
C SER A 448 9.85 24.25 23.91
N LEU A 449 9.60 22.98 23.55
CA LEU A 449 9.75 21.85 24.47
C LEU A 449 11.22 21.43 24.54
N ALA A 450 11.83 21.54 25.73
CA ALA A 450 13.24 21.21 25.93
C ALA A 450 13.58 19.75 25.55
N GLN A 451 12.63 18.83 25.72
CA GLN A 451 12.78 17.40 25.43
C GLN A 451 12.44 17.03 23.97
N ARG A 452 12.23 18.01 23.08
CA ARG A 452 11.84 17.74 21.68
C ARG A 452 12.79 16.76 20.97
N GLU A 453 14.09 17.00 21.08
CA GLU A 453 15.09 16.15 20.43
C GLU A 453 15.10 14.71 20.99
N GLU A 454 14.86 14.55 22.29
CA GLU A 454 14.70 13.24 22.93
C GLU A 454 13.46 12.52 22.37
N VAL A 455 12.30 13.19 22.27
CA VAL A 455 11.07 12.61 21.70
C VAL A 455 11.31 12.15 20.27
N ILE A 456 11.90 13.00 19.43
CA ILE A 456 12.21 12.67 18.03
C ILE A 456 13.16 11.46 17.98
N ALA A 457 14.25 11.47 18.74
CA ALA A 457 15.22 10.38 18.76
C ALA A 457 14.58 9.05 19.18
N VAL A 458 13.75 9.06 20.23
CA VAL A 458 13.07 7.85 20.72
C VAL A 458 12.09 7.32 19.69
N VAL A 459 11.26 8.17 19.10
CA VAL A 459 10.28 7.75 18.09
C VAL A 459 10.97 7.19 16.84
N PHE A 460 11.98 7.88 16.31
CA PHE A 460 12.75 7.39 15.16
C PHE A 460 13.48 6.09 15.48
N GLY A 461 14.09 5.97 16.67
CA GLY A 461 14.78 4.74 17.09
C GLY A 461 13.85 3.53 17.17
N VAL A 462 12.68 3.69 17.79
CA VAL A 462 11.66 2.64 17.85
C VAL A 462 11.12 2.32 16.46
N MET A 463 10.85 3.33 15.64
CA MET A 463 10.38 3.14 14.27
C MET A 463 11.37 2.32 13.44
N LEU A 464 12.67 2.68 13.46
CA LEU A 464 13.72 1.93 12.78
C LEU A 464 13.78 0.48 13.24
N PHE A 465 13.65 0.24 14.54
CA PHE A 465 13.55 -1.12 15.06
C PHE A 465 12.34 -1.86 14.48
N THR A 466 11.15 -1.25 14.49
CA THR A 466 9.95 -1.92 13.97
C THR A 466 10.07 -2.21 12.47
N LEU A 467 10.51 -1.25 11.66
CA LEU A 467 10.60 -1.43 10.21
C LEU A 467 11.71 -2.42 9.82
N LEU A 468 12.89 -2.32 10.42
CA LEU A 468 14.02 -3.17 10.04
C LEU A 468 13.96 -4.55 10.71
N VAL A 469 13.62 -4.63 11.99
CA VAL A 469 13.59 -5.90 12.71
C VAL A 469 12.24 -6.59 12.51
N GLN A 470 11.13 -5.97 12.92
CA GLN A 470 9.82 -6.62 12.82
C GLN A 470 9.38 -6.78 11.36
N GLY A 471 9.59 -5.78 10.51
CA GLY A 471 9.28 -5.84 9.08
C GLY A 471 9.98 -6.98 8.36
N LEU A 472 11.31 -7.12 8.50
CA LEU A 472 12.07 -8.22 7.87
C LEU A 472 11.77 -9.60 8.48
N THR A 473 11.38 -9.66 9.76
CA THR A 473 11.09 -10.94 10.43
C THR A 473 9.63 -11.38 10.31
N THR A 474 8.73 -10.56 9.77
CA THR A 474 7.32 -10.91 9.62
C THR A 474 7.11 -12.06 8.63
N GLN A 475 7.84 -12.08 7.50
CA GLN A 475 7.74 -13.20 6.54
C GLN A 475 8.20 -14.54 7.17
N PRO A 476 9.37 -14.65 7.82
CA PRO A 476 9.75 -15.83 8.58
C PRO A 476 8.70 -16.24 9.61
N LEU A 477 8.12 -15.27 10.34
CA LEU A 477 7.09 -15.55 11.34
C LEU A 477 5.82 -16.17 10.72
N LEU A 478 5.34 -15.63 9.61
CA LEU A 478 4.20 -16.21 8.86
C LEU A 478 4.47 -17.64 8.43
N SER A 479 5.69 -17.92 7.95
CA SER A 479 6.10 -19.27 7.54
C SER A 479 6.15 -20.23 8.73
N TRP A 480 6.65 -19.76 9.88
CA TRP A 480 6.78 -20.56 11.10
C TRP A 480 5.40 -20.87 11.72
N LEU A 481 4.46 -19.93 11.63
CA LEU A 481 3.09 -20.09 12.11
C LEU A 481 2.17 -20.84 11.15
N ASN A 482 2.68 -21.27 9.99
CA ASN A 482 1.92 -21.93 8.94
C ASN A 482 0.67 -21.12 8.49
N LEU A 483 0.84 -19.79 8.38
CA LEU A 483 -0.20 -18.85 7.96
C LEU A 483 -0.05 -18.38 6.51
N LEU A 484 1.00 -18.87 5.83
CA LEU A 484 1.12 -18.70 4.38
C LEU A 484 0.00 -19.49 3.74
N GLY A 485 -0.85 -18.81 2.96
CA GLY A 485 -1.80 -19.54 2.12
C GLY A 485 -1.03 -20.45 1.18
N ASP A 486 -1.64 -21.55 0.75
CA ASP A 486 -1.03 -22.48 -0.21
C ASP A 486 -1.03 -21.85 -1.64
N GLN A 487 -0.37 -20.69 -1.77
CA GLN A 487 -0.13 -19.93 -2.99
C GLN A 487 0.33 -20.80 -4.15
N PRO A 488 1.31 -21.73 -4.00
CA PRO A 488 1.69 -22.59 -5.12
C PRO A 488 0.52 -23.45 -5.60
N THR A 489 -0.32 -23.96 -4.69
CA THR A 489 -1.52 -24.73 -5.03
C THR A 489 -2.62 -23.85 -5.66
N ARG A 490 -2.89 -22.66 -5.13
CA ARG A 490 -3.86 -21.71 -5.72
C ARG A 490 -3.43 -21.21 -7.09
N GLN A 491 -2.14 -20.91 -7.26
CA GLN A 491 -1.56 -20.51 -8.53
C GLN A 491 -1.60 -21.67 -9.54
N ARG A 492 -1.31 -22.90 -9.10
CA ARG A 492 -1.46 -24.10 -9.95
C ARG A 492 -2.91 -24.31 -10.37
N HIS A 493 -3.88 -24.15 -9.46
CA HIS A 493 -5.29 -24.22 -9.80
C HIS A 493 -5.67 -23.16 -10.85
N THR A 494 -5.28 -21.91 -10.63
CA THR A 494 -5.53 -20.79 -11.56
C THR A 494 -4.91 -21.03 -12.93
N GLN A 495 -3.66 -21.54 -12.98
CA GLN A 495 -2.99 -21.92 -14.23
C GLN A 495 -3.76 -23.01 -14.98
N LEU A 496 -4.21 -24.06 -14.28
CA LEU A 496 -4.99 -25.14 -14.88
C LEU A 496 -6.33 -24.65 -15.41
N ILE A 497 -7.03 -23.77 -14.68
CA ILE A 497 -8.26 -23.13 -15.15
C ILE A 497 -7.99 -22.26 -16.38
N ALA A 498 -6.93 -21.45 -16.38
CA ALA A 498 -6.55 -20.62 -17.52
C ALA A 498 -6.22 -21.46 -18.76
N HIS A 499 -5.47 -22.57 -18.60
CA HIS A 499 -5.21 -23.51 -19.69
C HIS A 499 -6.51 -24.15 -20.20
N ARG A 500 -7.42 -24.59 -19.31
CA ARG A 500 -8.72 -25.14 -19.69
C ARG A 500 -9.54 -24.14 -20.52
N VAL A 501 -9.63 -22.89 -20.07
CA VAL A 501 -10.37 -21.82 -20.77
C VAL A 501 -9.72 -21.52 -22.13
N ALA A 502 -8.39 -21.42 -22.18
CA ALA A 502 -7.67 -21.18 -23.42
C ALA A 502 -7.88 -22.32 -24.44
N LEU A 503 -7.76 -23.57 -24.01
CA LEU A 503 -7.97 -24.73 -24.90
C LEU A 503 -9.43 -24.87 -25.35
N ASN A 504 -10.42 -24.58 -24.50
CA ASN A 504 -11.82 -24.52 -24.93
C ASN A 504 -12.03 -23.46 -26.02
N ARG A 505 -11.45 -22.26 -25.87
CA ARG A 505 -11.52 -21.21 -26.91
C ARG A 505 -10.84 -21.64 -28.21
N VAL A 506 -9.71 -22.34 -28.13
CA VAL A 506 -9.03 -22.91 -29.31
C VAL A 506 -9.93 -23.95 -29.99
N LEU A 507 -10.57 -24.82 -29.21
CA LEU A 507 -11.46 -25.86 -29.69
C LEU A 507 -12.71 -25.27 -30.37
N ASP A 508 -13.30 -24.23 -29.79
CA ASP A 508 -14.43 -23.51 -30.39
C ASP A 508 -14.02 -22.85 -31.72
N ARG A 509 -12.83 -22.24 -31.78
CA ARG A 509 -12.31 -21.65 -33.01
C ARG A 509 -12.03 -22.71 -34.09
N LEU A 510 -11.49 -23.87 -33.72
CA LEU A 510 -11.25 -24.98 -34.66
C LEU A 510 -12.56 -25.51 -35.24
N LYS A 511 -13.62 -25.63 -34.42
CA LYS A 511 -14.97 -26.00 -34.89
C LYS A 511 -15.53 -24.98 -35.88
N GLU A 512 -15.41 -23.69 -35.58
CA GLU A 512 -15.85 -22.61 -36.47
C GLU A 512 -15.11 -22.64 -37.83
N LEU A 513 -13.81 -22.90 -37.83
CA LEU A 513 -13.00 -23.01 -39.06
C LEU A 513 -13.45 -24.19 -39.95
N ILE A 514 -13.87 -25.30 -39.34
CA ILE A 514 -14.44 -26.45 -40.07
C ILE A 514 -15.78 -26.07 -40.69
N GLU A 515 -16.67 -25.42 -39.93
CA GLU A 515 -18.00 -25.00 -40.41
C GLU A 515 -17.89 -24.03 -41.59
N ARG A 516 -16.92 -23.12 -41.54
CA ARG A 516 -16.67 -22.13 -42.60
C ARG A 516 -15.85 -22.66 -43.78
N GLN A 517 -15.39 -23.91 -43.72
CA GLN A 517 -14.53 -24.54 -44.74
C GLN A 517 -13.23 -23.75 -45.00
N GLU A 518 -12.72 -23.03 -44.00
CA GLU A 518 -11.51 -22.21 -44.11
C GLU A 518 -10.21 -23.03 -44.02
N VAL A 519 -10.30 -24.27 -43.54
CA VAL A 519 -9.15 -25.17 -43.30
C VAL A 519 -9.51 -26.59 -43.74
N ASP A 520 -8.49 -27.36 -44.13
CA ASP A 520 -8.63 -28.78 -44.40
C ASP A 520 -9.25 -29.54 -43.22
N ALA A 521 -10.30 -30.33 -43.52
CA ALA A 521 -11.13 -30.97 -42.52
C ALA A 521 -10.43 -32.15 -41.82
N GLU A 522 -9.41 -32.76 -42.43
CA GLU A 522 -8.62 -33.82 -41.82
C GLU A 522 -7.60 -33.23 -40.83
N PHE A 523 -6.90 -32.18 -41.26
CA PHE A 523 -6.02 -31.41 -40.39
C PHE A 523 -6.75 -30.84 -39.17
N ALA A 524 -7.91 -30.21 -39.36
CA ALA A 524 -8.66 -29.61 -38.26
C ALA A 524 -9.17 -30.67 -37.27
N ARG A 525 -9.63 -31.84 -37.74
CA ARG A 525 -10.04 -32.96 -36.87
C ARG A 525 -8.88 -33.52 -36.05
N TYR A 526 -7.69 -33.63 -36.64
CA TYR A 526 -6.49 -34.05 -35.91
C TYR A 526 -6.14 -33.05 -34.79
N GLN A 527 -6.19 -31.75 -35.08
CA GLN A 527 -5.93 -30.71 -34.06
C GLN A 527 -6.98 -30.72 -32.95
N ILE A 528 -8.26 -30.92 -33.28
CA ILE A 528 -9.33 -31.05 -32.27
C ILE A 528 -9.03 -32.22 -31.34
N ALA A 529 -8.72 -33.41 -31.88
CA ALA A 529 -8.43 -34.58 -31.05
C ALA A 529 -7.22 -34.36 -30.12
N LEU A 530 -6.19 -33.65 -30.60
CA LEU A 530 -5.02 -33.29 -29.78
C LEU A 530 -5.38 -32.33 -28.64
N VAL A 531 -6.17 -31.29 -28.93
CA VAL A 531 -6.62 -30.30 -27.95
C VAL A 531 -7.57 -30.94 -26.92
N GLU A 532 -8.47 -31.83 -27.36
CA GLU A 532 -9.35 -32.61 -26.48
C GLU A 532 -8.55 -33.50 -25.52
N GLY A 533 -7.51 -34.18 -26.01
CA GLY A 533 -6.63 -34.98 -25.15
C GLY A 533 -5.92 -34.15 -24.07
N GLN A 534 -5.44 -32.95 -24.43
CA GLN A 534 -4.84 -32.02 -23.46
C GLN A 534 -5.87 -31.45 -22.46
N LEU A 535 -7.09 -31.20 -22.92
CA LEU A 535 -8.20 -30.78 -22.04
C LEU A 535 -8.54 -31.84 -21.00
N ASP A 536 -8.55 -33.10 -21.38
CA ASP A 536 -8.84 -34.20 -20.45
C ASP A 536 -7.73 -34.39 -19.42
N GLU A 537 -6.45 -34.25 -19.80
CA GLU A 537 -5.31 -34.22 -18.87
C GLU A 537 -5.44 -33.09 -17.83
N ILE A 538 -5.80 -31.87 -18.27
CA ILE A 538 -6.01 -30.73 -17.38
C ILE A 538 -7.20 -30.96 -16.43
N LYS A 539 -8.29 -31.58 -16.89
CA LYS A 539 -9.44 -31.91 -16.04
C LYS A 539 -9.04 -32.92 -14.96
N GLU A 540 -8.24 -33.93 -15.29
CA GLU A 540 -7.73 -34.87 -14.30
C GLU A 540 -6.83 -34.19 -13.27
N ASP A 541 -5.94 -33.31 -13.71
CA ASP A 541 -5.06 -32.55 -12.82
C ASP A 541 -5.84 -31.63 -11.88
N LEU A 542 -6.89 -30.96 -12.37
CA LEU A 542 -7.81 -30.17 -11.54
C LEU A 542 -8.49 -31.04 -10.48
N LEU A 543 -9.00 -32.21 -10.86
CA LEU A 543 -9.65 -33.15 -9.92
C LEU A 543 -8.67 -33.68 -8.88
N LYS A 544 -7.43 -34.01 -9.28
CA LYS A 544 -6.37 -34.44 -8.35
C LYS A 544 -6.05 -33.33 -7.35
N LEU A 545 -5.87 -32.10 -7.83
CA LEU A 545 -5.54 -30.94 -7.01
C LEU A 545 -6.65 -30.60 -6.01
N GLN A 546 -7.92 -30.67 -6.45
CA GLN A 546 -9.09 -30.45 -5.58
C GLN A 546 -9.25 -31.54 -4.53
N ARG A 547 -8.93 -32.80 -4.85
CA ARG A 547 -8.97 -33.92 -3.89
C ARG A 547 -7.85 -33.87 -2.87
N SER A 548 -6.65 -33.46 -3.26
CA SER A 548 -5.50 -33.36 -2.35
C SER A 548 -5.59 -32.15 -1.42
N ASN A 549 -6.27 -31.08 -1.85
CA ASN A 549 -6.32 -29.81 -1.13
C ASN A 549 -7.77 -29.30 -1.02
N PRO A 550 -8.49 -29.60 0.08
CA PRO A 550 -9.88 -29.17 0.28
C PRO A 550 -10.07 -27.65 0.20
N GLU A 551 -9.07 -26.85 0.59
CA GLU A 551 -9.08 -25.39 0.53
C GLU A 551 -9.20 -24.85 -0.91
N VAL A 552 -8.79 -25.63 -1.93
CA VAL A 552 -8.92 -25.25 -3.34
C VAL A 552 -10.38 -25.25 -3.78
N LEU A 553 -11.23 -26.09 -3.19
CA LEU A 553 -12.66 -26.12 -3.49
C LEU A 553 -13.35 -24.85 -2.99
N GLU A 554 -12.98 -24.38 -1.80
CA GLU A 554 -13.49 -23.13 -1.23
C GLU A 554 -13.05 -21.93 -2.08
N TYR A 555 -11.77 -21.87 -2.47
CA TYR A 555 -11.27 -20.85 -3.39
C TYR A 555 -11.98 -20.88 -4.76
N ALA A 556 -12.20 -22.07 -5.33
CA ALA A 556 -12.90 -22.22 -6.61
C ALA A 556 -14.37 -21.80 -6.51
N ALA A 557 -15.04 -22.12 -5.40
CA ALA A 557 -16.40 -21.69 -5.13
C ALA A 557 -16.49 -20.16 -4.99
N GLU A 558 -15.55 -19.53 -4.27
CA GLU A 558 -15.45 -18.07 -4.18
C GLU A 558 -15.29 -17.43 -5.56
N GLN A 559 -14.39 -17.95 -6.40
CA GLN A 559 -14.18 -17.40 -7.76
C GLN A 559 -15.45 -17.48 -8.62
N VAL A 560 -16.14 -18.63 -8.61
CA VAL A 560 -17.38 -18.79 -9.37
C VAL A 560 -18.46 -17.86 -8.83
N ARG A 561 -18.57 -17.71 -7.50
CA ARG A 561 -19.52 -16.77 -6.90
C ARG A 561 -19.25 -15.34 -7.33
N ASP A 562 -17.99 -14.90 -7.25
CA ASP A 562 -17.59 -13.56 -7.65
C ASP A 562 -17.84 -13.31 -9.15
N GLU A 563 -17.59 -14.31 -10.01
CA GLU A 563 -17.90 -14.25 -11.44
C GLU A 563 -19.41 -14.15 -11.72
N LEU A 564 -20.23 -14.95 -11.04
CA LEU A 564 -21.69 -14.92 -11.19
C LEU A 564 -22.28 -13.58 -10.75
N LEU A 565 -21.80 -13.02 -9.63
CA LEU A 565 -22.21 -11.70 -9.16
C LEU A 565 -21.77 -10.60 -10.11
N ALA A 566 -20.57 -10.71 -10.71
CA ALA A 566 -20.10 -9.76 -11.71
C ALA A 566 -20.99 -9.79 -12.97
N ILE A 567 -21.32 -10.99 -13.48
CA ILE A 567 -22.22 -11.14 -14.64
C ILE A 567 -23.59 -10.51 -14.37
N GLU A 568 -24.18 -10.77 -13.20
CA GLU A 568 -25.47 -10.17 -12.82
C GLU A 568 -25.37 -8.64 -12.77
N SER A 569 -24.36 -8.10 -12.09
CA SER A 569 -24.16 -6.66 -11.93
C SER A 569 -23.90 -5.96 -13.28
N ASP A 570 -23.07 -6.56 -14.13
CA ASP A 570 -22.77 -6.03 -15.48
C ASP A 570 -24.02 -6.01 -16.35
N THR A 571 -24.85 -7.06 -16.25
CA THR A 571 -26.13 -7.15 -16.98
C THR A 571 -27.09 -6.04 -16.54
N TYR A 572 -27.24 -5.80 -15.23
CA TYR A 572 -28.06 -4.68 -14.73
C TYR A 572 -27.54 -3.33 -15.22
N ALA A 573 -26.23 -3.13 -15.22
CA ALA A 573 -25.62 -1.92 -15.76
C ALA A 573 -25.87 -1.75 -17.27
N GLU A 574 -25.97 -2.82 -18.05
CA GLU A 574 -26.36 -2.76 -19.46
C GLU A 574 -27.81 -2.31 -19.65
N PHE A 575 -28.75 -2.85 -18.86
CA PHE A 575 -30.17 -2.45 -18.93
C PHE A 575 -30.40 -0.99 -18.53
N ILE A 576 -29.65 -0.49 -17.54
CA ILE A 576 -29.69 0.93 -17.14
C ILE A 576 -29.14 1.81 -18.28
N ARG A 577 -28.01 1.44 -18.88
CA ARG A 577 -27.42 2.14 -20.03
C ARG A 577 -28.36 2.16 -21.25
N ALA A 578 -29.14 1.10 -21.44
CA ALA A 578 -30.14 1.01 -22.50
C ALA A 578 -31.42 1.82 -22.19
N GLY A 579 -31.53 2.45 -21.01
CA GLY A 579 -32.72 3.18 -20.56
C GLY A 579 -33.93 2.29 -20.27
N GLN A 580 -33.72 0.97 -20.19
CA GLN A 580 -34.76 -0.03 -19.92
C GLN A 580 -35.02 -0.20 -18.42
N LEU A 581 -34.02 0.13 -17.59
CA LEU A 581 -34.12 0.20 -16.14
C LEU A 581 -33.79 1.62 -15.66
N LYS A 582 -34.62 2.15 -14.75
CA LYS A 582 -34.43 3.48 -14.17
C LYS A 582 -33.54 3.49 -12.94
N ASP A 583 -33.61 2.41 -12.16
CA ASP A 583 -32.96 2.29 -10.88
C ASP A 583 -32.07 1.05 -10.86
N GLU A 584 -31.03 1.09 -10.05
CA GLU A 584 -30.13 -0.02 -9.84
C GLU A 584 -30.81 -1.10 -9.00
N LEU A 585 -30.79 -2.35 -9.49
CA LEU A 585 -31.34 -3.49 -8.77
C LEU A 585 -30.27 -4.07 -7.86
N ALA A 586 -30.64 -4.38 -6.61
CA ALA A 586 -29.77 -5.17 -5.75
C ALA A 586 -29.54 -6.54 -6.40
N PRO A 587 -28.29 -7.08 -6.38
CA PRO A 587 -27.99 -8.38 -6.96
C PRO A 587 -28.82 -9.45 -6.22
N LEU A 588 -29.69 -10.14 -6.95
CA LEU A 588 -30.55 -11.19 -6.41
C LEU A 588 -29.72 -12.40 -5.97
N LEU A 589 -28.59 -12.64 -6.64
CA LEU A 589 -27.73 -13.78 -6.32
C LEU A 589 -26.91 -13.57 -5.04
N GLN A 590 -26.81 -12.33 -4.54
CA GLN A 590 -26.01 -12.02 -3.34
C GLN A 590 -26.56 -12.69 -2.08
N ASP A 591 -27.88 -12.88 -1.99
CA ASP A 591 -28.54 -13.52 -0.84
C ASP A 591 -28.79 -15.02 -1.05
N VAL A 592 -28.51 -15.54 -2.26
CA VAL A 592 -28.84 -16.92 -2.66
C VAL A 592 -27.59 -17.78 -2.83
N LEU A 593 -26.46 -17.19 -3.24
CA LEU A 593 -25.20 -17.92 -3.37
C LEU A 593 -24.56 -18.10 -1.97
N PRO A 594 -24.21 -19.33 -1.58
CA PRO A 594 -23.66 -19.63 -0.26
C PRO A 594 -22.28 -19.01 0.01
#